data_AF-A0A7C2VPM8-F1
#
_entry.id   AF-A0A7C2VPM8-F1
#
_cell.length_a   1.000
_cell.length_b   1.000
_cell.length_c   1.000
_cell.angle_alpha   90.00
_cell.angle_beta   90.00
_cell.angle_gamma   90.00
#
_symmetry.space_group_name_H-M   'P 1'
#
loop_
_entity.id
_entity.type
_entity.pdbx_description
1 polymer ?
#
loop_
_entity_poly.entity_id
_entity_poly.type
_entity_poly.pdbx_seq_one_letter_code
_entity_poly.pdbx_strand_id
1 'polypeptide(L)'
;MIKILITDKLAQEGIDLLNAADGVEAVVKTGISEDELAKIIGGHDGLIIRSGTKVTAKVLANPGKLKAIARAGVGVDNIDIPEATRKGILVMNTPGGNTLSAAEHTIALMLAMSRNVVPACNSLKAGAWDRKKYMGNQLNGKILGVIGLGRIGMAVAEMAKGFNMKILGFDPLAAPADAEKLGIEVTDGLEEIFKEADYISVHVPRNEQTLNMIDAEQIKMMKPTVRLINCARGGIINEDALYNALAEGAIAGAALDVYPTEPPANTRFSEFENCLVTPHLGASTTEAQIDVAVEAAQILVDALGGGPVRNALNAPAAAGAMPPVVSQYAELAQRIGTLVSTIASGRIKDIEVQYRGSIAEMAVEPVTLHFAIGLLQQHFEMPLNTVNVAILAKERGISIDETKNIEAKDVAASFSAKVVTDKVTRTVTGSVFGGTQLRIIEIDGFNIEVTPQGAVLVIFNDDKPGVIGSVG
;
A
#
# COMPACT_ATOMS: atom_id res chain seq x y z
N MET A 1 -16.96 22.27 1.65
CA MET A 1 -17.12 21.46 0.44
C MET A 1 -15.76 20.89 0.09
N ILE A 2 -15.63 19.57 0.07
CA ILE A 2 -14.43 18.80 -0.26
C ILE A 2 -14.33 18.74 -1.79
N LYS A 3 -13.19 19.16 -2.36
CA LYS A 3 -12.97 19.11 -3.82
C LYS A 3 -12.04 17.97 -4.19
N ILE A 4 -12.48 17.09 -5.09
CA ILE A 4 -11.70 15.95 -5.56
C ILE A 4 -11.36 16.16 -7.03
N LEU A 5 -10.07 16.32 -7.33
CA LEU A 5 -9.56 16.43 -8.69
C LEU A 5 -9.45 15.04 -9.34
N ILE A 6 -9.90 14.89 -10.58
CA ILE A 6 -9.76 13.67 -11.37
C ILE A 6 -9.00 14.01 -12.65
N THR A 7 -7.81 13.42 -12.84
CA THR A 7 -6.88 13.82 -13.92
C THR A 7 -6.70 12.78 -15.02
N ASP A 8 -7.22 11.57 -14.81
CA ASP A 8 -7.27 10.50 -15.79
C ASP A 8 -8.72 10.09 -16.08
N LYS A 9 -8.95 9.38 -17.19
CA LYS A 9 -10.29 8.87 -17.52
C LYS A 9 -10.78 7.88 -16.45
N LEU A 10 -11.81 8.26 -15.72
CA LEU A 10 -12.49 7.48 -14.69
C LEU A 10 -13.86 7.01 -15.19
N ALA A 11 -14.36 5.87 -14.72
CA ALA A 11 -15.72 5.43 -15.02
C ALA A 11 -16.76 6.37 -14.40
N GLN A 12 -17.90 6.52 -15.07
CA GLN A 12 -18.92 7.51 -14.69
C GLN A 12 -19.50 7.20 -13.32
N GLU A 13 -19.65 5.92 -12.99
CA GLU A 13 -20.16 5.40 -11.72
C GLU A 13 -19.34 5.91 -10.52
N GLY A 14 -18.00 6.00 -10.67
CA GLY A 14 -17.14 6.58 -9.63
C GLY A 14 -17.33 8.10 -9.49
N ILE A 15 -17.54 8.81 -10.61
CA ILE A 15 -17.81 10.26 -10.61
C ILE A 15 -19.18 10.55 -9.97
N ASP A 16 -20.18 9.74 -10.30
CA ASP A 16 -21.54 9.86 -9.76
C ASP A 16 -21.55 9.60 -8.26
N LEU A 17 -20.78 8.61 -7.77
CA LEU A 17 -20.62 8.35 -6.34
C LEU A 17 -20.07 9.59 -5.61
N LEU A 18 -19.04 10.24 -6.16
CA LEU A 18 -18.48 11.46 -5.57
C LEU A 18 -19.50 12.60 -5.52
N ASN A 19 -20.25 12.82 -6.61
CA ASN A 19 -21.23 13.89 -6.69
C ASN A 19 -22.49 13.63 -5.84
N ALA A 20 -22.79 12.36 -5.55
CA ALA A 20 -23.87 11.97 -4.65
C ALA A 20 -23.49 12.11 -3.16
N ALA A 21 -22.20 12.22 -2.83
CA ALA A 21 -21.75 12.36 -1.46
C ALA A 21 -21.94 13.80 -0.94
N ASP A 22 -22.49 13.92 0.26
CA ASP A 22 -22.80 15.22 0.87
C ASP A 22 -21.54 16.08 1.04
N GLY A 23 -21.58 17.27 0.45
CA GLY A 23 -20.50 18.25 0.56
C GLY A 23 -19.23 17.92 -0.22
N VAL A 24 -19.28 16.98 -1.17
CA VAL A 24 -18.19 16.60 -2.08
C VAL A 24 -18.46 17.12 -3.49
N GLU A 25 -17.41 17.59 -4.18
CA GLU A 25 -17.45 18.06 -5.57
C GLU A 25 -16.37 17.34 -6.38
N ALA A 26 -16.76 16.61 -7.42
CA ALA A 26 -15.83 16.02 -8.39
C ALA A 26 -15.43 17.04 -9.46
N VAL A 27 -14.12 17.29 -9.60
CA VAL A 27 -13.55 18.21 -10.59
C VAL A 27 -12.77 17.39 -11.62
N VAL A 28 -13.37 17.15 -12.79
CA VAL A 28 -12.75 16.36 -13.87
C VAL A 28 -11.90 17.27 -14.77
N LYS A 29 -10.59 17.01 -14.82
CA LYS A 29 -9.63 17.69 -15.71
C LYS A 29 -8.63 16.69 -16.27
N THR A 30 -9.05 15.94 -17.27
CA THR A 30 -8.22 14.90 -17.89
C THR A 30 -7.16 15.49 -18.83
N GLY A 31 -6.01 14.82 -18.94
CA GLY A 31 -4.99 15.15 -19.96
C GLY A 31 -4.16 16.39 -19.64
N ILE A 32 -4.16 16.82 -18.38
CA ILE A 32 -3.31 17.93 -17.91
C ILE A 32 -1.86 17.49 -17.80
N SER A 33 -0.94 18.43 -18.04
CA SER A 33 0.49 18.21 -17.87
C SER A 33 0.88 18.17 -16.37
N GLU A 34 2.06 17.62 -16.08
CA GLU A 34 2.65 17.64 -14.73
C GLU A 34 2.77 19.07 -14.17
N ASP A 35 3.14 20.03 -15.02
CA ASP A 35 3.25 21.45 -14.65
C ASP A 35 1.90 22.09 -14.32
N GLU A 36 0.86 21.74 -15.06
CA GLU A 36 -0.50 22.21 -14.78
C GLU A 36 -1.04 21.59 -13.51
N LEU A 37 -0.80 20.29 -13.30
CA LEU A 37 -1.19 19.59 -12.08
C LEU A 37 -0.54 20.24 -10.85
N ALA A 38 0.78 20.49 -10.88
CA ALA A 38 1.50 21.15 -9.80
C ALA A 38 0.92 22.53 -9.44
N LYS A 39 0.36 23.26 -10.42
CA LYS A 39 -0.26 24.58 -10.19
C LYS A 39 -1.64 24.50 -9.55
N ILE A 40 -2.44 23.49 -9.88
CA ILE A 40 -3.84 23.42 -9.47
C ILE A 40 -4.10 22.49 -8.28
N ILE A 41 -3.19 21.54 -8.01
CA ILE A 41 -3.41 20.48 -7.03
C ILE A 41 -3.70 21.04 -5.63
N GLY A 42 -3.03 22.13 -5.25
CA GLY A 42 -3.21 22.78 -3.95
C GLY A 42 -4.59 23.39 -3.69
N GLY A 43 -5.43 23.54 -4.72
CA GLY A 43 -6.81 23.99 -4.60
C GLY A 43 -7.82 22.88 -4.28
N HIS A 44 -7.38 21.62 -4.18
CA HIS A 44 -8.23 20.44 -4.01
C HIS A 44 -7.86 19.68 -2.73
N ASP A 45 -8.84 19.02 -2.12
CA ASP A 45 -8.66 18.21 -0.91
C ASP A 45 -8.22 16.78 -1.24
N GLY A 46 -8.66 16.27 -2.39
CA GLY A 46 -8.34 14.92 -2.88
C GLY A 46 -7.96 14.88 -4.35
N LEU A 47 -7.25 13.81 -4.73
CA LEU A 47 -6.87 13.52 -6.11
C LEU A 47 -7.17 12.06 -6.44
N ILE A 48 -7.85 11.81 -7.57
CA ILE A 48 -7.98 10.48 -8.18
C ILE A 48 -7.19 10.45 -9.48
N ILE A 49 -6.27 9.49 -9.57
CA ILE A 49 -5.49 9.21 -10.78
C ILE A 49 -5.60 7.75 -11.19
N ARG A 50 -5.14 7.45 -12.41
CA ARG A 50 -4.93 6.09 -12.92
C ARG A 50 -3.47 5.88 -13.26
N SER A 51 -3.13 5.46 -14.48
CA SER A 51 -1.75 5.24 -14.94
C SER A 51 -1.20 6.40 -15.77
N GLY A 52 -2.05 7.32 -16.23
CA GLY A 52 -1.63 8.39 -17.14
C GLY A 52 -0.93 9.53 -16.41
N THR A 53 -1.53 9.99 -15.32
CA THR A 53 -1.01 11.10 -14.53
C THR A 53 0.17 10.67 -13.66
N LYS A 54 1.24 11.47 -13.64
CA LYS A 54 2.39 11.27 -12.73
C LYS A 54 2.34 12.28 -11.59
N VAL A 55 2.36 11.81 -10.35
CA VAL A 55 2.37 12.61 -9.13
C VAL A 55 3.76 12.54 -8.51
N THR A 56 4.69 13.29 -9.08
CA THR A 56 6.10 13.34 -8.66
C THR A 56 6.32 14.27 -7.47
N ALA A 57 7.52 14.29 -6.89
CA ALA A 57 7.90 15.31 -5.91
C ALA A 57 7.67 16.75 -6.39
N LYS A 58 7.80 17.03 -7.70
CA LYS A 58 7.53 18.35 -8.27
C LYS A 58 6.05 18.73 -8.12
N VAL A 59 5.14 17.80 -8.36
CA VAL A 59 3.70 18.00 -8.17
C VAL A 59 3.36 18.22 -6.69
N LEU A 60 4.03 17.48 -5.80
CA LEU A 60 3.78 17.49 -4.36
C LEU A 60 4.53 18.60 -3.60
N ALA A 61 5.36 19.39 -4.26
CA ALA A 61 6.18 20.42 -3.63
C ALA A 61 5.33 21.42 -2.82
N ASN A 62 4.19 21.84 -3.40
CA ASN A 62 3.24 22.78 -2.81
C ASN A 62 1.82 22.17 -2.78
N PRO A 63 1.53 21.24 -1.85
CA PRO A 63 0.31 20.45 -1.90
C PRO A 63 -0.93 21.22 -1.46
N GLY A 64 -0.79 22.44 -0.89
CA GLY A 64 -1.89 23.29 -0.49
C GLY A 64 -2.88 22.57 0.44
N LYS A 65 -4.11 22.35 -0.05
CA LYS A 65 -5.18 21.65 0.69
C LYS A 65 -5.20 20.14 0.50
N LEU A 66 -4.34 19.58 -0.34
CA LEU A 66 -4.37 18.16 -0.67
C LEU A 66 -4.08 17.32 0.57
N LYS A 67 -5.00 16.41 0.89
CA LYS A 67 -4.91 15.51 2.04
C LYS A 67 -4.78 14.05 1.64
N ALA A 68 -5.33 13.67 0.48
CA ALA A 68 -5.34 12.28 0.05
C ALA A 68 -5.29 12.11 -1.46
N ILE A 69 -4.65 11.03 -1.91
CA ILE A 69 -4.56 10.59 -3.29
C ILE A 69 -5.07 9.14 -3.34
N ALA A 70 -6.04 8.87 -4.21
CA ALA A 70 -6.50 7.52 -4.52
C ALA A 70 -6.08 7.15 -5.95
N ARG A 71 -5.31 6.07 -6.08
CA ARG A 71 -4.99 5.48 -7.37
C ARG A 71 -6.08 4.45 -7.71
N ALA A 72 -6.85 4.71 -8.76
CA ALA A 72 -7.80 3.76 -9.34
C ALA A 72 -7.07 2.65 -10.12
N GLY A 73 -6.65 1.64 -9.35
CA GLY A 73 -6.03 0.38 -9.72
C GLY A 73 -4.93 -0.04 -8.72
N VAL A 74 -4.29 -1.20 -8.92
CA VAL A 74 -3.29 -1.75 -7.95
C VAL A 74 -1.95 -1.00 -7.94
N GLY A 75 -1.32 -0.83 -9.11
CA GLY A 75 0.03 -0.24 -9.21
C GLY A 75 0.05 1.23 -8.87
N VAL A 76 1.13 1.68 -8.22
CA VAL A 76 1.31 3.06 -7.72
C VAL A 76 2.66 3.65 -8.14
N ASP A 77 3.26 3.08 -9.18
CA ASP A 77 4.58 3.44 -9.69
C ASP A 77 4.65 4.90 -10.20
N ASN A 78 3.49 5.52 -10.43
CA ASN A 78 3.32 6.90 -10.86
C ASN A 78 3.09 7.90 -9.72
N ILE A 79 3.26 7.49 -8.46
CA ILE A 79 3.14 8.36 -7.27
C ILE A 79 4.45 8.33 -6.48
N ASP A 80 4.99 9.51 -6.17
CA ASP A 80 6.08 9.66 -5.21
C ASP A 80 5.55 9.54 -3.78
N ILE A 81 5.37 8.29 -3.33
CA ILE A 81 4.87 7.98 -1.99
C ILE A 81 5.78 8.55 -0.89
N PRO A 82 7.12 8.46 -0.96
CA PRO A 82 7.99 9.10 0.03
C PRO A 82 7.72 10.59 0.19
N GLU A 83 7.61 11.35 -0.91
CA GLU A 83 7.30 12.78 -0.81
C GLU A 83 5.88 13.03 -0.32
N ALA A 84 4.88 12.25 -0.78
CA ALA A 84 3.52 12.35 -0.28
C ALA A 84 3.46 12.12 1.24
N THR A 85 4.20 11.12 1.73
CA THR A 85 4.30 10.78 3.14
C THR A 85 4.92 11.92 3.92
N ARG A 86 6.04 12.51 3.47
CA ARG A 86 6.64 13.68 4.13
C ARG A 86 5.64 14.82 4.24
N LYS A 87 4.90 15.09 3.17
CA LYS A 87 3.87 16.15 3.10
C LYS A 87 2.60 15.83 3.89
N GLY A 88 2.50 14.66 4.51
CA GLY A 88 1.33 14.24 5.29
C GLY A 88 0.11 13.90 4.43
N ILE A 89 0.33 13.51 3.17
CA ILE A 89 -0.72 13.20 2.20
C ILE A 89 -0.91 11.69 2.19
N LEU A 90 -2.13 11.25 2.47
CA LEU A 90 -2.51 9.85 2.45
C LEU A 90 -2.51 9.32 1.01
N VAL A 91 -1.84 8.20 0.76
CA VAL A 91 -1.88 7.52 -0.54
C VAL A 91 -2.60 6.19 -0.40
N MET A 92 -3.63 5.98 -1.22
CA MET A 92 -4.42 4.76 -1.26
C MET A 92 -4.51 4.20 -2.68
N ASN A 93 -4.77 2.91 -2.80
CA ASN A 93 -5.04 2.26 -4.07
C ASN A 93 -6.32 1.39 -4.03
N THR A 94 -6.63 0.72 -5.13
CA THR A 94 -7.81 -0.15 -5.25
C THR A 94 -7.36 -1.56 -5.68
N PRO A 95 -6.84 -2.37 -4.76
CA PRO A 95 -6.20 -3.64 -5.09
C PRO A 95 -7.21 -4.75 -5.40
N GLY A 96 -8.50 -4.55 -5.10
CA GLY A 96 -9.56 -5.51 -5.36
C GLY A 96 -10.06 -5.46 -6.81
N GLY A 97 -10.42 -4.26 -7.29
CA GLY A 97 -11.23 -4.07 -8.50
C GLY A 97 -10.66 -4.61 -9.83
N ASN A 98 -9.38 -4.99 -9.92
CA ASN A 98 -8.82 -5.57 -11.15
C ASN A 98 -8.36 -7.03 -11.00
N THR A 99 -8.62 -7.68 -9.86
CA THR A 99 -8.07 -9.02 -9.56
C THR A 99 -8.51 -10.04 -10.60
N LEU A 100 -9.81 -10.11 -10.88
CA LEU A 100 -10.37 -11.10 -11.81
C LEU A 100 -9.94 -10.82 -13.24
N SER A 101 -10.03 -9.58 -13.71
CA SER A 101 -9.63 -9.25 -15.08
C SER A 101 -8.14 -9.51 -15.36
N ALA A 102 -7.26 -9.25 -14.40
CA ALA A 102 -5.84 -9.56 -14.55
C ALA A 102 -5.58 -11.07 -14.56
N ALA A 103 -6.31 -11.83 -13.74
CA ALA A 103 -6.25 -13.29 -13.75
C ALA A 103 -6.79 -13.87 -15.08
N GLU A 104 -7.94 -13.40 -15.55
CA GLU A 104 -8.52 -13.78 -16.84
C GLU A 104 -7.59 -13.47 -18.01
N HIS A 105 -6.94 -12.30 -18.01
CA HIS A 105 -5.98 -11.93 -19.05
C HIS A 105 -4.74 -12.85 -19.03
N THR A 106 -4.27 -13.22 -17.84
CA THR A 106 -3.18 -14.21 -17.68
C THR A 106 -3.58 -15.57 -18.26
N ILE A 107 -4.76 -16.08 -17.93
CA ILE A 107 -5.31 -17.34 -18.48
C ILE A 107 -5.51 -17.23 -20.00
N ALA A 108 -6.00 -16.09 -20.49
CA ALA A 108 -6.22 -15.84 -21.91
C ALA A 108 -4.91 -15.88 -22.70
N LEU A 109 -3.86 -15.23 -22.21
CA LEU A 109 -2.53 -15.26 -22.83
C LEU A 109 -1.89 -16.66 -22.76
N MET A 110 -2.06 -17.37 -21.65
CA MET A 110 -1.61 -18.76 -21.53
C MET A 110 -2.31 -19.67 -22.55
N LEU A 111 -3.63 -19.57 -22.72
CA LEU A 111 -4.39 -20.34 -23.71
C LEU A 111 -4.02 -19.95 -25.14
N ALA A 112 -3.90 -18.65 -25.41
CA ALA A 112 -3.53 -18.13 -26.73
C ALA A 112 -2.17 -18.65 -27.18
N MET A 113 -1.19 -18.67 -26.27
CA MET A 113 0.14 -19.20 -26.50
C MET A 113 0.14 -20.73 -26.61
N SER A 114 -0.62 -21.43 -25.76
CA SER A 114 -0.74 -22.89 -25.80
C SER A 114 -1.32 -23.40 -27.12
N ARG A 115 -2.21 -22.62 -27.74
CA ARG A 115 -2.96 -23.01 -28.94
C ARG A 115 -2.55 -22.25 -30.21
N ASN A 116 -1.48 -21.46 -30.16
CA ASN A 116 -0.99 -20.64 -31.28
C ASN A 116 -2.06 -19.71 -31.87
N VAL A 117 -2.99 -19.20 -31.05
CA VAL A 117 -4.20 -18.50 -31.52
C VAL A 117 -3.85 -17.27 -32.35
N VAL A 118 -2.93 -16.43 -31.85
CA VAL A 118 -2.54 -15.18 -32.51
C VAL A 118 -1.83 -15.42 -33.84
N PRO A 119 -0.72 -16.19 -33.92
CA PRO A 119 -0.05 -16.42 -35.21
C PRO A 119 -0.94 -17.19 -36.20
N ALA A 120 -1.77 -18.14 -35.76
CA ALA A 120 -2.71 -18.84 -36.65
C ALA A 120 -3.80 -17.90 -37.22
N CYS A 121 -4.33 -17.01 -36.39
CA CYS A 121 -5.28 -15.98 -36.82
C CYS A 121 -4.66 -15.03 -37.85
N ASN A 122 -3.42 -14.59 -37.60
CA ASN A 122 -2.69 -13.71 -38.52
C ASN A 122 -2.39 -14.40 -39.87
N SER A 123 -1.98 -15.67 -39.86
CA SER A 123 -1.76 -16.46 -41.08
C SER A 123 -3.04 -16.55 -41.93
N LEU A 124 -4.19 -16.86 -41.31
CA LEU A 124 -5.45 -16.95 -42.04
C LEU A 124 -5.91 -15.59 -42.58
N LYS A 125 -5.75 -14.49 -41.83
CA LYS A 125 -6.02 -13.13 -42.30
C LYS A 125 -5.13 -12.71 -43.46
N ALA A 126 -3.91 -13.23 -43.52
CA ALA A 126 -2.98 -13.04 -44.64
C ALA A 126 -3.30 -13.96 -45.85
N GLY A 127 -4.35 -14.79 -45.76
CA GLY A 127 -4.81 -15.66 -46.84
C GLY A 127 -4.16 -17.05 -46.88
N ALA A 128 -3.37 -17.41 -45.87
CA ALA A 128 -2.73 -18.72 -45.78
C ALA A 128 -3.58 -19.75 -45.02
N TRP A 129 -3.38 -21.05 -45.32
CA TRP A 129 -4.06 -22.17 -44.64
C TRP A 129 -3.04 -23.14 -44.03
N ASP A 130 -2.34 -22.69 -42.99
CA ASP A 130 -1.19 -23.40 -42.42
C ASP A 130 -1.56 -24.33 -41.26
N ARG A 131 -2.62 -25.15 -41.42
CA ARG A 131 -3.14 -26.03 -40.35
C ARG A 131 -2.07 -26.93 -39.72
N LYS A 132 -1.10 -27.39 -40.51
CA LYS A 132 -0.02 -28.28 -40.03
C LYS A 132 1.05 -27.55 -39.21
N LYS A 133 1.24 -26.24 -39.41
CA LYS A 133 2.24 -25.43 -38.71
C LYS A 133 1.87 -25.23 -37.24
N TYR A 134 0.58 -25.04 -36.95
CA TYR A 134 0.10 -24.59 -35.64
C TYR A 134 -0.37 -25.73 -34.73
N MET A 135 0.52 -26.70 -34.46
CA MET A 135 0.25 -27.73 -33.45
C MET A 135 0.33 -27.13 -32.04
N GLY A 136 -0.75 -27.21 -31.27
CA GLY A 136 -0.83 -26.68 -29.91
C GLY A 136 -0.70 -27.76 -28.83
N ASN A 137 -0.80 -27.33 -27.57
CA ASN A 137 -0.77 -28.19 -26.39
C ASN A 137 -2.10 -28.10 -25.63
N GLN A 138 -2.43 -29.16 -24.88
CA GLN A 138 -3.49 -29.11 -23.88
C GLN A 138 -2.92 -28.64 -22.54
N LEU A 139 -3.74 -27.97 -21.72
CA LEU A 139 -3.40 -27.63 -20.33
C LEU A 139 -3.66 -28.79 -19.36
N ASN A 140 -4.56 -29.71 -19.70
CA ASN A 140 -4.95 -30.84 -18.85
C ASN A 140 -3.74 -31.66 -18.38
N GLY A 141 -3.59 -31.80 -17.05
CA GLY A 141 -2.51 -32.55 -16.41
C GLY A 141 -1.14 -31.86 -16.42
N LYS A 142 -1.04 -30.64 -16.97
CA LYS A 142 0.19 -29.83 -16.97
C LYS A 142 0.40 -29.12 -15.65
N ILE A 143 1.66 -28.76 -15.38
CA ILE A 143 2.04 -28.04 -14.16
C ILE A 143 2.10 -26.54 -14.45
N LEU A 144 1.33 -25.75 -13.69
CA LEU A 144 1.45 -24.29 -13.64
C LEU A 144 2.23 -23.90 -12.39
N GLY A 145 3.37 -23.25 -12.58
CA GLY A 145 4.09 -22.52 -11.55
C GLY A 145 3.52 -21.11 -11.37
N VAL A 146 3.07 -20.78 -10.16
CA VAL A 146 2.55 -19.46 -9.81
C VAL A 146 3.53 -18.80 -8.84
N ILE A 147 4.24 -17.78 -9.32
CA ILE A 147 5.21 -17.03 -8.51
C ILE A 147 4.54 -15.75 -8.01
N GLY A 148 4.26 -15.69 -6.71
CA GLY A 148 3.44 -14.70 -6.03
C GLY A 148 2.02 -15.23 -5.81
N LEU A 149 1.66 -15.50 -4.55
CA LEU A 149 0.35 -16.01 -4.14
C LEU A 149 -0.51 -14.91 -3.50
N GLY A 150 -0.40 -13.69 -4.04
CA GLY A 150 -1.33 -12.60 -3.75
C GLY A 150 -2.70 -12.80 -4.42
N ARG A 151 -3.58 -11.80 -4.35
CA ARG A 151 -4.96 -11.85 -4.89
C ARG A 151 -5.04 -12.38 -6.32
N ILE A 152 -4.21 -11.84 -7.23
CA ILE A 152 -4.22 -12.24 -8.66
C ILE A 152 -3.65 -13.65 -8.84
N GLY A 153 -2.51 -13.96 -8.21
CA GLY A 153 -1.91 -15.29 -8.32
C GLY A 153 -2.83 -16.40 -7.82
N MET A 154 -3.54 -16.15 -6.71
CA MET A 154 -4.56 -17.06 -6.19
C MET A 154 -5.73 -17.23 -7.15
N ALA A 155 -6.24 -16.15 -7.76
CA ALA A 155 -7.30 -16.23 -8.76
C ALA A 155 -6.85 -16.98 -10.02
N VAL A 156 -5.61 -16.80 -10.47
CA VAL A 156 -5.02 -17.55 -11.58
C VAL A 156 -4.92 -19.04 -11.26
N ALA A 157 -4.42 -19.40 -10.07
CA ALA A 157 -4.34 -20.78 -9.61
C ALA A 157 -5.72 -21.45 -9.58
N GLU A 158 -6.73 -20.76 -9.05
CA GLU A 158 -8.11 -21.23 -8.99
C GLU A 158 -8.69 -21.48 -10.39
N MET A 159 -8.51 -20.54 -11.33
CA MET A 159 -8.97 -20.71 -12.72
C MET A 159 -8.23 -21.85 -13.43
N ALA A 160 -6.91 -21.99 -13.21
CA ALA A 160 -6.09 -23.02 -13.84
C ALA A 160 -6.51 -24.44 -13.43
N LYS A 161 -7.04 -24.62 -12.22
CA LYS A 161 -7.63 -25.90 -11.77
C LYS A 161 -8.85 -26.32 -12.56
N GLY A 162 -9.65 -25.38 -13.06
CA GLY A 162 -10.75 -25.67 -13.99
C GLY A 162 -10.29 -26.36 -15.28
N PHE A 163 -9.00 -26.25 -15.62
CA PHE A 163 -8.36 -26.94 -16.74
C PHE A 163 -7.63 -28.22 -16.32
N ASN A 164 -7.81 -28.70 -15.08
CA ASN A 164 -7.10 -29.83 -14.47
C ASN A 164 -5.58 -29.67 -14.48
N MET A 165 -5.07 -28.44 -14.32
CA MET A 165 -3.65 -28.22 -14.10
C MET A 165 -3.27 -28.57 -12.66
N LYS A 166 -2.04 -29.02 -12.46
CA LYS A 166 -1.40 -29.09 -11.15
C LYS A 166 -0.76 -27.74 -10.86
N ILE A 167 -0.89 -27.23 -9.64
CA ILE A 167 -0.39 -25.89 -9.30
C ILE A 167 0.75 -26.01 -8.30
N LEU A 168 1.93 -25.53 -8.70
CA LEU A 168 3.05 -25.26 -7.80
C LEU A 168 3.06 -23.76 -7.49
N GLY A 169 3.02 -23.37 -6.22
CA GLY A 169 2.95 -21.98 -5.80
C GLY A 169 4.15 -21.58 -4.96
N PHE A 170 4.68 -20.37 -5.17
CA PHE A 170 5.71 -19.80 -4.31
C PHE A 170 5.35 -18.36 -3.97
N ASP A 171 5.46 -17.97 -2.71
CA ASP A 171 5.34 -16.56 -2.30
C ASP A 171 6.61 -16.12 -1.55
N PRO A 172 7.29 -15.04 -1.99
CA PRO A 172 8.50 -14.56 -1.32
C PRO A 172 8.32 -14.13 0.14
N LEU A 173 7.09 -13.79 0.55
CA LEU A 173 6.80 -13.31 1.91
C LEU A 173 6.17 -14.40 2.76
N ALA A 174 4.98 -14.84 2.36
CA ALA A 174 4.23 -15.87 3.06
C ALA A 174 3.10 -16.38 2.16
N ALA A 175 3.01 -17.69 1.99
CA ALA A 175 1.86 -18.28 1.32
C ALA A 175 0.58 -18.07 2.15
N PRO A 176 -0.57 -17.77 1.51
CA PRO A 176 -1.84 -17.70 2.21
C PRO A 176 -2.20 -19.02 2.88
N ALA A 177 -2.81 -18.95 4.06
CA ALA A 177 -3.24 -20.14 4.82
C ALA A 177 -4.26 -21.03 4.06
N ASP A 178 -4.93 -20.48 3.05
CA ASP A 178 -5.89 -21.21 2.23
C ASP A 178 -5.29 -21.78 0.94
N ALA A 179 -4.01 -21.52 0.63
CA ALA A 179 -3.37 -22.01 -0.60
C ALA A 179 -3.42 -23.54 -0.73
N GLU A 180 -3.04 -24.26 0.31
CA GLU A 180 -3.09 -25.72 0.34
C GLU A 180 -4.53 -26.26 0.27
N LYS A 181 -5.49 -25.59 0.93
CA LYS A 181 -6.92 -25.96 0.86
C LYS A 181 -7.45 -25.79 -0.56
N LEU A 182 -6.96 -24.77 -1.25
CA LEU A 182 -7.14 -24.54 -2.66
C LEU A 182 -6.16 -25.38 -3.49
N GLY A 183 -5.70 -26.53 -3.01
CA GLY A 183 -4.92 -27.53 -3.74
C GLY A 183 -3.70 -26.99 -4.50
N ILE A 184 -3.10 -25.91 -3.99
CA ILE A 184 -1.81 -25.39 -4.44
C ILE A 184 -0.74 -26.08 -3.61
N GLU A 185 0.22 -26.70 -4.27
CA GLU A 185 1.42 -27.22 -3.63
C GLU A 185 2.40 -26.06 -3.44
N VAL A 186 2.52 -25.58 -2.21
CA VAL A 186 3.39 -24.45 -1.88
C VAL A 186 4.83 -24.97 -1.78
N THR A 187 5.73 -24.44 -2.61
CA THR A 187 7.13 -24.83 -2.63
C THR A 187 7.97 -23.98 -1.67
N ASP A 188 9.04 -24.55 -1.11
CA ASP A 188 9.98 -23.83 -0.24
C ASP A 188 10.86 -22.84 -1.02
N GLY A 189 10.92 -22.98 -2.34
CA GLY A 189 11.77 -22.17 -3.21
C GLY A 189 11.34 -22.19 -4.68
N LEU A 190 11.89 -21.25 -5.44
CA LEU A 190 11.60 -21.09 -6.87
C LEU A 190 12.20 -22.19 -7.75
N GLU A 191 13.26 -22.86 -7.30
CA GLU A 191 14.00 -23.84 -8.09
C GLU A 191 13.11 -25.01 -8.55
N GLU A 192 12.22 -25.48 -7.67
CA GLU A 192 11.26 -26.53 -7.99
C GLU A 192 10.28 -26.09 -9.08
N ILE A 193 9.75 -24.86 -8.97
CA ILE A 193 8.88 -24.28 -10.00
C ILE A 193 9.60 -24.22 -11.34
N PHE A 194 10.83 -23.72 -11.38
CA PHE A 194 11.58 -23.62 -12.64
C PHE A 194 11.80 -25.00 -13.27
N LYS A 195 12.20 -26.00 -12.47
CA LYS A 195 12.49 -27.35 -12.98
C LYS A 195 11.25 -28.12 -13.43
N GLU A 196 10.10 -27.92 -12.78
CA GLU A 196 8.93 -28.79 -12.96
C GLU A 196 7.78 -28.18 -13.77
N ALA A 197 7.65 -26.85 -13.80
CA ALA A 197 6.51 -26.23 -14.45
C ALA A 197 6.53 -26.36 -15.98
N ASP A 198 5.37 -26.63 -16.58
CA ASP A 198 5.15 -26.51 -18.03
C ASP A 198 4.79 -25.06 -18.42
N TYR A 199 4.20 -24.31 -17.49
CA TYR A 199 3.85 -22.89 -17.60
C TYR A 199 4.26 -22.18 -16.32
N ILE A 200 4.81 -20.98 -16.41
CA ILE A 200 5.13 -20.17 -15.22
C ILE A 200 4.51 -18.80 -15.39
N SER A 201 3.76 -18.36 -14.40
CA SER A 201 3.17 -17.03 -14.34
C SER A 201 3.64 -16.27 -13.11
N VAL A 202 4.06 -15.02 -13.31
CA VAL A 202 4.52 -14.13 -12.23
C VAL A 202 3.43 -13.14 -11.81
N HIS A 203 3.27 -12.96 -10.51
CA HIS A 203 2.25 -12.15 -9.84
C HIS A 203 2.79 -11.39 -8.63
N VAL A 204 4.08 -11.07 -8.63
CA VAL A 204 4.76 -10.31 -7.57
C VAL A 204 4.78 -8.80 -7.87
N PRO A 205 4.85 -7.93 -6.86
CA PRO A 205 5.14 -6.51 -7.07
C PRO A 205 6.57 -6.31 -7.62
N ARG A 206 6.85 -5.14 -8.19
CA ARG A 206 8.21 -4.74 -8.58
C ARG A 206 8.88 -4.01 -7.41
N ASN A 207 9.98 -4.55 -6.92
CA ASN A 207 10.84 -3.94 -5.91
C ASN A 207 12.30 -4.43 -6.10
N GLU A 208 13.21 -4.04 -5.22
CA GLU A 208 14.63 -4.44 -5.31
C GLU A 208 14.84 -5.96 -5.28
N GLN A 209 13.97 -6.70 -4.60
CA GLN A 209 14.08 -8.17 -4.48
C GLN A 209 13.50 -8.91 -5.69
N THR A 210 12.54 -8.32 -6.40
CA THR A 210 11.85 -8.96 -7.54
C THR A 210 12.34 -8.45 -8.90
N LEU A 211 13.13 -7.37 -8.92
CA LEU A 211 13.74 -6.85 -10.13
C LEU A 211 14.71 -7.88 -10.73
N ASN A 212 14.47 -8.26 -11.98
CA ASN A 212 15.21 -9.29 -12.70
C ASN A 212 15.31 -10.63 -11.94
N MET A 213 14.30 -10.98 -11.14
CA MET A 213 14.30 -12.25 -10.40
C MET A 213 14.28 -13.48 -11.31
N ILE A 214 13.83 -13.32 -12.56
CA ILE A 214 13.99 -14.32 -13.61
C ILE A 214 15.02 -13.78 -14.61
N ASP A 215 16.26 -14.23 -14.46
CA ASP A 215 17.38 -13.94 -15.36
C ASP A 215 17.87 -15.24 -16.05
N ALA A 216 18.97 -15.16 -16.79
CA ALA A 216 19.53 -16.27 -17.58
C ALA A 216 19.79 -17.52 -16.73
N GLU A 217 20.20 -17.37 -15.47
CA GLU A 217 20.43 -18.49 -14.56
C GLU A 217 19.13 -19.26 -14.25
N GLN A 218 18.04 -18.55 -13.95
CA GLN A 218 16.74 -19.16 -13.68
C GLN A 218 16.15 -19.78 -14.94
N ILE A 219 16.26 -19.09 -16.08
CA ILE A 219 15.76 -19.60 -17.37
C ILE A 219 16.47 -20.93 -17.73
N LYS A 220 17.77 -21.05 -17.46
CA LYS A 220 18.53 -22.28 -17.72
C LYS A 220 18.03 -23.49 -16.91
N MET A 221 17.39 -23.27 -15.76
CA MET A 221 16.80 -24.33 -14.95
C MET A 221 15.47 -24.84 -15.53
N MET A 222 14.86 -24.10 -16.45
CA MET A 222 13.53 -24.40 -16.94
C MET A 222 13.52 -25.51 -17.98
N LYS A 223 12.35 -26.15 -18.12
CA LYS A 223 12.10 -27.09 -19.22
C LYS A 223 12.20 -26.35 -20.56
N PRO A 224 12.82 -26.92 -21.61
CA PRO A 224 12.78 -26.34 -22.95
C PRO A 224 11.35 -26.14 -23.50
N THR A 225 10.38 -26.87 -22.95
CA THR A 225 8.96 -26.78 -23.30
C THR A 225 8.19 -25.73 -22.52
N VAL A 226 8.82 -25.03 -21.55
CA VAL A 226 8.16 -24.09 -20.67
C VAL A 226 7.64 -22.88 -21.44
N ARG A 227 6.54 -22.31 -20.95
CA ARG A 227 6.01 -21.03 -21.41
C ARG A 227 5.91 -20.05 -20.26
N LEU A 228 6.51 -18.87 -20.42
CA LEU A 228 6.54 -17.83 -19.38
C LEU A 228 5.45 -16.79 -19.60
N ILE A 229 4.77 -16.34 -18.55
CA ILE A 229 3.74 -15.31 -18.60
C ILE A 229 4.06 -14.22 -17.57
N ASN A 230 4.10 -12.97 -18.02
CA ASN A 230 4.19 -11.82 -17.14
C ASN A 230 3.08 -10.81 -17.46
N CYS A 231 2.06 -10.81 -16.61
CA CYS A 231 1.00 -9.80 -16.56
C CYS A 231 1.04 -8.97 -15.28
N ALA A 232 2.15 -9.02 -14.54
CA ALA A 232 2.28 -8.40 -13.23
C ALA A 232 2.96 -7.03 -13.33
N ARG A 233 4.29 -7.00 -13.45
CA ARG A 233 5.06 -5.77 -13.63
C ARG A 233 6.24 -5.99 -14.57
N GLY A 234 6.55 -4.97 -15.36
CA GLY A 234 7.75 -4.96 -16.18
C GLY A 234 9.03 -4.97 -15.33
N GLY A 235 10.05 -5.66 -15.82
CA GLY A 235 11.34 -5.79 -15.15
C GLY A 235 11.41 -6.89 -14.08
N ILE A 236 10.34 -7.67 -13.86
CA ILE A 236 10.43 -8.91 -13.07
C ILE A 236 11.26 -9.97 -13.81
N ILE A 237 11.03 -10.07 -15.12
CA ILE A 237 11.82 -10.88 -16.04
C ILE A 237 12.84 -9.98 -16.72
N ASN A 238 14.11 -10.37 -16.71
CA ASN A 238 15.16 -9.67 -17.43
C ASN A 238 14.88 -9.76 -18.95
N GLU A 239 14.69 -8.61 -19.61
CA GLU A 239 14.31 -8.58 -21.03
C GLU A 239 15.41 -9.17 -21.94
N ASP A 240 16.69 -8.99 -21.62
CA ASP A 240 17.80 -9.51 -22.43
C ASP A 240 17.92 -11.02 -22.30
N ALA A 241 17.82 -11.53 -21.08
CA ALA A 241 17.82 -12.96 -20.83
C ALA A 241 16.64 -13.66 -21.52
N LEU A 242 15.44 -13.08 -21.42
CA LEU A 242 14.25 -13.61 -22.09
C LEU A 242 14.39 -13.60 -23.62
N TYR A 243 14.91 -12.51 -24.17
CA TYR A 243 15.13 -12.39 -25.61
C TYR A 243 16.08 -13.48 -26.13
N ASN A 244 17.23 -13.64 -25.47
CA ASN A 244 18.21 -14.66 -25.85
C ASN A 244 17.63 -16.06 -25.73
N ALA A 245 16.89 -16.35 -24.66
CA ALA A 245 16.25 -17.63 -24.47
C ALA A 245 15.21 -17.98 -25.57
N LEU A 246 14.45 -16.99 -26.04
CA LEU A 246 13.53 -17.16 -27.17
C LEU A 246 14.29 -17.36 -28.49
N ALA A 247 15.32 -16.57 -28.74
CA ALA A 247 16.14 -16.67 -29.95
C ALA A 247 16.88 -18.02 -30.06
N GLU A 248 17.37 -18.54 -28.94
CA GLU A 248 18.07 -19.83 -28.87
C GLU A 248 17.11 -21.03 -28.78
N GLY A 249 15.81 -20.80 -28.59
CA GLY A 249 14.83 -21.86 -28.36
C GLY A 249 15.02 -22.60 -27.02
N ALA A 250 15.62 -21.93 -26.03
CA ALA A 250 15.80 -22.45 -24.68
C ALA A 250 14.49 -22.58 -23.91
N ILE A 251 13.45 -21.84 -24.33
CA ILE A 251 12.06 -21.96 -23.84
C ILE A 251 11.10 -21.99 -25.03
N ALA A 252 9.90 -22.55 -24.85
CA ALA A 252 8.95 -22.73 -25.93
C ALA A 252 8.21 -21.44 -26.32
N GLY A 253 8.12 -20.46 -25.40
CA GLY A 253 7.49 -19.19 -25.69
C GLY A 253 7.29 -18.32 -24.45
N ALA A 254 6.81 -17.10 -24.67
CA ALA A 254 6.48 -16.17 -23.60
C ALA A 254 5.25 -15.31 -23.92
N ALA A 255 4.63 -14.76 -22.89
CA ALA A 255 3.59 -13.74 -23.03
C ALA A 255 3.87 -12.57 -22.08
N LEU A 256 3.93 -11.35 -22.62
CA LEU A 256 4.26 -10.12 -21.90
C LEU A 256 3.13 -9.11 -22.08
N ASP A 257 2.52 -8.70 -20.97
CA ASP A 257 1.55 -7.60 -20.96
C ASP A 257 2.15 -6.30 -20.42
N VAL A 258 3.30 -6.36 -19.74
CA VAL A 258 3.88 -5.27 -18.96
C VAL A 258 5.36 -5.08 -19.28
N TYR A 259 5.84 -3.84 -19.23
CA TYR A 259 7.20 -3.48 -19.68
C TYR A 259 7.92 -2.59 -18.66
N PRO A 260 9.27 -2.63 -18.57
CA PRO A 260 10.01 -1.80 -17.62
C PRO A 260 9.76 -0.30 -17.81
N THR A 261 9.52 0.11 -19.06
CA THR A 261 9.12 1.45 -19.47
C THR A 261 7.90 1.35 -20.38
N GLU A 262 6.86 2.13 -20.11
CA GLU A 262 5.62 2.15 -20.87
C GLU A 262 5.30 3.57 -21.34
N PRO A 263 5.05 3.80 -22.65
CA PRO A 263 5.08 2.82 -23.75
C PRO A 263 6.46 2.21 -24.00
N PRO A 264 6.55 0.91 -24.40
CA PRO A 264 7.84 0.26 -24.59
C PRO A 264 8.57 0.82 -25.81
N ALA A 265 9.79 1.32 -25.60
CA ALA A 265 10.70 1.64 -26.69
C ALA A 265 11.30 0.37 -27.33
N ASN A 266 11.46 -0.69 -26.52
CA ASN A 266 11.96 -1.98 -26.95
C ASN A 266 10.81 -2.83 -27.50
N THR A 267 10.73 -2.96 -28.83
CA THR A 267 9.69 -3.76 -29.50
C THR A 267 10.19 -5.11 -30.01
N ARG A 268 11.46 -5.48 -29.75
CA ARG A 268 12.12 -6.65 -30.36
C ARG A 268 11.39 -7.99 -30.16
N PHE A 269 10.59 -8.10 -29.09
CA PHE A 269 9.79 -9.30 -28.84
C PHE A 269 8.72 -9.56 -29.91
N SER A 270 8.34 -8.54 -30.70
CA SER A 270 7.40 -8.71 -31.83
C SER A 270 7.96 -9.55 -32.97
N GLU A 271 9.27 -9.82 -33.00
CA GLU A 271 9.93 -10.65 -34.01
C GLU A 271 9.65 -12.15 -33.81
N PHE A 272 9.23 -12.57 -32.63
CA PHE A 272 8.99 -13.96 -32.29
C PHE A 272 7.52 -14.35 -32.42
N GLU A 273 7.19 -15.29 -33.32
CA GLU A 273 5.81 -15.83 -33.42
C GLU A 273 5.33 -16.51 -32.12
N ASN A 274 6.26 -17.02 -31.29
CA ASN A 274 6.00 -17.65 -30.00
C ASN A 274 6.13 -16.69 -28.80
N CYS A 275 6.22 -15.38 -29.03
CA CYS A 275 6.10 -14.36 -28.00
C CYS A 275 4.83 -13.53 -28.22
N LEU A 276 3.90 -13.59 -27.27
CA LEU A 276 2.71 -12.73 -27.29
C LEU A 276 3.01 -11.44 -26.53
N VAL A 277 2.78 -10.30 -27.16
CA VAL A 277 2.95 -8.98 -26.54
C VAL A 277 1.63 -8.23 -26.56
N THR A 278 1.21 -7.71 -25.40
CA THR A 278 0.01 -6.88 -25.27
C THR A 278 0.32 -5.58 -24.54
N PRO A 279 -0.41 -4.47 -24.81
CA PRO A 279 -0.10 -3.15 -24.26
C PRO A 279 -0.78 -2.91 -22.90
N HIS A 280 -0.40 -3.69 -21.87
CA HIS A 280 -0.88 -3.55 -20.49
C HIS A 280 -2.40 -3.59 -20.35
N LEU A 281 -3.00 -4.68 -20.83
CA LEU A 281 -4.43 -4.89 -20.91
C LEU A 281 -5.03 -5.61 -19.69
N GLY A 282 -4.22 -6.08 -18.73
CA GLY A 282 -4.71 -6.88 -17.60
C GLY A 282 -5.85 -6.26 -16.79
N ALA A 283 -5.99 -4.93 -16.76
CA ALA A 283 -7.12 -4.23 -16.11
C ALA A 283 -8.06 -3.50 -17.09
N SER A 284 -7.91 -3.75 -18.39
CA SER A 284 -8.64 -3.05 -19.47
C SER A 284 -9.96 -3.75 -19.80
N THR A 285 -10.82 -3.93 -18.80
CA THR A 285 -12.18 -4.51 -18.90
C THR A 285 -13.21 -3.53 -18.36
N THR A 286 -14.43 -3.54 -18.87
CA THR A 286 -15.49 -2.62 -18.40
C THR A 286 -15.70 -2.75 -16.89
N GLU A 287 -15.74 -3.98 -16.40
CA GLU A 287 -15.95 -4.35 -15.00
C GLU A 287 -14.83 -3.79 -14.12
N ALA A 288 -13.56 -4.04 -14.47
CA ALA A 288 -12.45 -3.55 -13.66
C ALA A 288 -12.37 -2.02 -13.67
N GLN A 289 -12.72 -1.37 -14.79
CA GLN A 289 -12.76 0.08 -14.89
C GLN A 289 -13.80 0.71 -13.95
N ILE A 290 -14.97 0.07 -13.82
CA ILE A 290 -16.03 0.49 -12.91
C ILE A 290 -15.63 0.24 -11.47
N ASP A 291 -15.19 -0.99 -11.16
CA ASP A 291 -14.89 -1.40 -9.79
C ASP A 291 -13.78 -0.54 -9.16
N VAL A 292 -12.67 -0.31 -9.89
CA VAL A 292 -11.59 0.56 -9.39
C VAL A 292 -12.01 2.02 -9.26
N ALA A 293 -12.94 2.50 -10.09
CA ALA A 293 -13.43 3.86 -10.02
C ALA A 293 -14.33 4.07 -8.80
N VAL A 294 -15.27 3.14 -8.57
CA VAL A 294 -16.16 3.14 -7.41
C VAL A 294 -15.37 2.97 -6.12
N GLU A 295 -14.42 2.01 -6.07
CA GLU A 295 -13.57 1.80 -4.91
C GLU A 295 -12.73 3.04 -4.60
N ALA A 296 -12.09 3.66 -5.61
CA ALA A 296 -11.27 4.86 -5.43
C ALA A 296 -12.08 6.07 -4.93
N ALA A 297 -13.29 6.25 -5.47
CA ALA A 297 -14.21 7.30 -5.03
C ALA A 297 -14.61 7.09 -3.56
N GLN A 298 -15.01 5.87 -3.19
CA GLN A 298 -15.47 5.57 -1.84
C GLN A 298 -14.36 5.73 -0.79
N ILE A 299 -13.16 5.16 -1.03
CA ILE A 299 -12.07 5.25 -0.05
C ILE A 299 -11.61 6.71 0.16
N LEU A 300 -11.69 7.53 -0.89
CA LEU A 300 -11.31 8.93 -0.81
C LEU A 300 -12.35 9.77 -0.07
N VAL A 301 -13.64 9.54 -0.33
CA VAL A 301 -14.75 10.18 0.42
C VAL A 301 -14.65 9.81 1.90
N ASP A 302 -14.48 8.52 2.22
CA ASP A 302 -14.36 8.07 3.61
C ASP A 302 -13.17 8.74 4.30
N ALA A 303 -11.99 8.70 3.68
CA ALA A 303 -10.78 9.27 4.28
C ALA A 303 -10.88 10.79 4.49
N LEU A 304 -11.43 11.53 3.53
CA LEU A 304 -11.58 12.99 3.62
C LEU A 304 -12.73 13.43 4.54
N GLY A 305 -13.75 12.57 4.69
CA GLY A 305 -14.88 12.77 5.60
C GLY A 305 -14.61 12.38 7.05
N GLY A 306 -13.42 11.84 7.37
CA GLY A 306 -13.07 11.35 8.71
C GLY A 306 -13.60 9.95 9.03
N GLY A 307 -14.03 9.22 8.01
CA GLY A 307 -14.40 7.81 8.08
C GLY A 307 -13.20 6.86 8.04
N PRO A 308 -13.43 5.56 7.76
CA PRO A 308 -12.37 4.54 7.78
C PRO A 308 -11.36 4.73 6.64
N VAL A 309 -10.08 4.59 6.96
CA VAL A 309 -8.98 4.63 5.98
C VAL A 309 -8.65 3.23 5.50
N ARG A 310 -8.98 2.94 4.23
CA ARG A 310 -8.78 1.63 3.60
C ARG A 310 -7.69 1.71 2.53
N ASN A 311 -6.98 0.59 2.33
CA ASN A 311 -5.94 0.45 1.30
C ASN A 311 -4.85 1.53 1.35
N ALA A 312 -4.56 2.09 2.52
CA ALA A 312 -3.48 3.04 2.69
C ALA A 312 -2.12 2.36 2.48
N LEU A 313 -1.24 3.04 1.74
CA LEU A 313 0.10 2.55 1.41
C LEU A 313 1.18 3.19 2.28
N ASN A 314 0.88 4.33 2.88
CA ASN A 314 1.82 5.11 3.69
C ASN A 314 1.28 5.50 5.07
N ALA A 315 0.21 4.83 5.51
CA ALA A 315 -0.33 4.98 6.85
C ALA A 315 -0.81 3.61 7.35
N PRO A 316 -0.85 3.38 8.67
CA PRO A 316 -1.41 2.16 9.23
C PRO A 316 -2.83 1.95 8.73
N ALA A 317 -3.13 0.74 8.26
CA ALA A 317 -4.46 0.39 7.81
C ALA A 317 -5.42 0.42 9.01
N ALA A 318 -6.28 1.43 9.09
CA ALA A 318 -7.41 1.41 10.01
C ALA A 318 -8.52 0.59 9.36
N ALA A 319 -8.53 -0.72 9.61
CA ALA A 319 -9.60 -1.61 9.18
C ALA A 319 -10.89 -1.27 9.94
N GLY A 320 -11.59 -0.22 9.50
CA GLY A 320 -12.78 0.32 10.14
C GLY A 320 -12.52 1.57 10.98
N ALA A 321 -13.58 2.10 11.58
CA ALA A 321 -13.46 3.18 12.55
C ALA A 321 -12.61 2.68 13.73
N MET A 322 -11.69 3.53 14.19
CA MET A 322 -10.87 3.24 15.37
C MET A 322 -11.79 2.87 16.55
N PRO A 323 -11.54 1.76 17.28
CA PRO A 323 -12.37 1.38 18.41
C PRO A 323 -12.55 2.58 19.36
N PRO A 324 -13.74 2.81 19.94
CA PRO A 324 -13.99 4.00 20.76
C PRO A 324 -12.94 4.17 21.87
N VAL A 325 -12.54 3.08 22.53
CA VAL A 325 -11.50 3.10 23.58
C VAL A 325 -10.16 3.59 23.02
N VAL A 326 -9.70 3.08 21.87
CA VAL A 326 -8.44 3.50 21.23
C VAL A 326 -8.52 4.98 20.83
N SER A 327 -9.67 5.43 20.33
CA SER A 327 -9.90 6.85 19.98
C SER A 327 -9.77 7.78 21.19
N GLN A 328 -10.35 7.39 22.33
CA GLN A 328 -10.25 8.15 23.58
C GLN A 328 -8.81 8.19 24.11
N TYR A 329 -8.09 7.07 24.03
CA TYR A 329 -6.67 7.03 24.39
C TYR A 329 -5.83 7.88 23.43
N ALA A 330 -6.11 7.86 22.12
CA ALA A 330 -5.41 8.69 21.15
C ALA A 330 -5.62 10.19 21.43
N GLU A 331 -6.84 10.61 21.78
CA GLU A 331 -7.12 11.98 22.19
C GLU A 331 -6.38 12.35 23.48
N LEU A 332 -6.42 11.49 24.51
CA LEU A 332 -5.67 11.69 25.75
C LEU A 332 -4.17 11.79 25.49
N ALA A 333 -3.63 10.89 24.67
CA ALA A 333 -2.22 10.82 24.33
C ALA A 333 -1.76 12.08 23.58
N GLN A 334 -2.56 12.62 22.66
CA GLN A 334 -2.26 13.89 22.00
C GLN A 334 -2.22 15.06 22.98
N ARG A 335 -3.17 15.12 23.90
CA ARG A 335 -3.21 16.16 24.96
C ARG A 335 -2.00 16.03 25.89
N ILE A 336 -1.63 14.80 26.28
CA ILE A 336 -0.42 14.52 27.06
C ILE A 336 0.83 14.93 26.27
N GLY A 337 0.93 14.59 24.99
CA GLY A 337 2.05 15.00 24.14
C GLY A 337 2.20 16.52 24.09
N THR A 338 1.09 17.23 23.90
CA THR A 338 1.06 18.70 23.91
C THR A 338 1.55 19.25 25.26
N LEU A 339 1.10 18.69 26.38
CA LEU A 339 1.58 19.06 27.70
C LEU A 339 3.08 18.81 27.86
N VAL A 340 3.53 17.59 27.54
CA VAL A 340 4.94 17.17 27.68
C VAL A 340 5.85 18.05 26.83
N SER A 341 5.39 18.46 25.64
CA SER A 341 6.11 19.39 24.76
C SER A 341 6.50 20.71 25.46
N THR A 342 5.71 21.15 26.45
CA THR A 342 5.96 22.39 27.21
C THR A 342 6.82 22.18 28.45
N ILE A 343 6.76 21.01 29.08
CA ILE A 343 7.44 20.71 30.36
C ILE A 343 8.74 19.90 30.20
N ALA A 344 8.98 19.30 29.04
CA ALA A 344 10.19 18.58 28.67
C ALA A 344 11.14 19.50 27.89
N SER A 345 11.74 20.48 28.59
CA SER A 345 12.66 21.43 27.96
C SER A 345 13.92 20.74 27.44
N GLY A 346 14.34 21.02 26.22
CA GLY A 346 15.59 20.49 25.66
C GLY A 346 15.40 19.90 24.26
N ARG A 347 16.45 19.29 23.73
CA ARG A 347 16.41 18.51 22.49
C ARG A 347 15.94 17.11 22.82
N ILE A 348 14.78 16.71 22.28
CA ILE A 348 14.25 15.36 22.41
C ILE A 348 15.23 14.39 21.74
N LYS A 349 15.58 13.32 22.47
CA LYS A 349 16.44 12.24 21.98
C LYS A 349 15.65 10.96 21.81
N ASP A 350 14.81 10.65 22.78
CA ASP A 350 14.14 9.36 22.86
C ASP A 350 12.74 9.50 23.45
N ILE A 351 11.83 8.69 22.94
CA ILE A 351 10.43 8.62 23.34
C ILE A 351 10.10 7.15 23.59
N GLU A 352 9.80 6.82 24.83
CA GLU A 352 9.32 5.49 25.22
C GLU A 352 7.84 5.59 25.56
N VAL A 353 7.01 4.79 24.89
CA VAL A 353 5.58 4.67 25.15
C VAL A 353 5.28 3.28 25.68
N GLN A 354 4.57 3.20 26.80
CA GLN A 354 4.15 1.96 27.43
C GLN A 354 2.63 1.88 27.55
N TYR A 355 2.09 0.73 27.16
CA TYR A 355 0.69 0.36 27.31
C TYR A 355 0.56 -0.76 28.33
N ARG A 356 -0.38 -0.61 29.28
CA ARG A 356 -0.68 -1.64 30.29
C ARG A 356 -2.15 -1.99 30.37
N GLY A 357 -2.45 -3.24 30.71
CA GLY A 357 -3.82 -3.71 30.93
C GLY A 357 -4.62 -3.87 29.63
N SER A 358 -5.93 -3.65 29.68
CA SER A 358 -6.82 -4.01 28.55
C SER A 358 -6.54 -3.23 27.25
N ILE A 359 -5.97 -2.02 27.31
CA ILE A 359 -5.55 -1.28 26.10
C ILE A 359 -4.36 -1.96 25.40
N ALA A 360 -3.51 -2.68 26.12
CA ALA A 360 -2.34 -3.37 25.56
C ALA A 360 -2.71 -4.56 24.65
N GLU A 361 -3.95 -5.06 24.75
CA GLU A 361 -4.50 -6.09 23.86
C GLU A 361 -4.97 -5.52 22.51
N MET A 362 -5.04 -4.19 22.38
CA MET A 362 -5.57 -3.52 21.19
C MET A 362 -4.47 -3.08 20.21
N ALA A 363 -4.91 -2.62 19.03
CA ALA A 363 -4.07 -1.90 18.08
C ALA A 363 -3.83 -0.46 18.58
N VAL A 364 -2.74 -0.27 19.34
CA VAL A 364 -2.41 0.99 20.02
C VAL A 364 -1.52 1.94 19.21
N GLU A 365 -1.03 1.54 18.04
CA GLU A 365 -0.21 2.39 17.17
C GLU A 365 -0.83 3.77 16.92
N PRO A 366 -2.16 3.93 16.71
CA PRO A 366 -2.76 5.25 16.59
C PRO A 366 -2.55 6.12 17.84
N VAL A 367 -2.55 5.54 19.04
CA VAL A 367 -2.33 6.26 20.30
C VAL A 367 -0.89 6.80 20.36
N THR A 368 0.08 5.97 19.95
CA THR A 368 1.50 6.35 19.87
C THR A 368 1.71 7.50 18.89
N LEU A 369 1.10 7.42 17.70
CA LEU A 369 1.20 8.47 16.69
C LEU A 369 0.55 9.78 17.15
N HIS A 370 -0.60 9.72 17.82
CA HIS A 370 -1.26 10.92 18.36
C HIS A 370 -0.47 11.58 19.48
N PHE A 371 0.16 10.80 20.36
CA PHE A 371 1.13 11.33 21.33
C PHE A 371 2.26 12.06 20.63
N ALA A 372 2.90 11.43 19.64
CA ALA A 372 4.01 12.01 18.91
C ALA A 372 3.60 13.30 18.18
N ILE A 373 2.40 13.36 17.60
CA ILE A 373 1.86 14.59 16.98
C ILE A 373 1.78 15.70 18.03
N GLY A 374 1.14 15.43 19.18
CA GLY A 374 1.02 16.41 20.26
C GLY A 374 2.38 16.90 20.77
N LEU A 375 3.34 15.99 20.92
CA LEU A 375 4.68 16.29 21.41
C LEU A 375 5.50 17.10 20.40
N LEU A 376 5.44 16.75 19.12
CA LEU A 376 6.36 17.24 18.12
C LEU A 376 5.82 18.43 17.32
N GLN A 377 4.50 18.67 17.27
CA GLN A 377 3.90 19.67 16.38
C GLN A 377 4.52 21.07 16.52
N GLN A 378 4.87 21.50 17.74
CA GLN A 378 5.49 22.81 17.97
C GLN A 378 6.90 22.96 17.38
N HIS A 379 7.55 21.85 17.00
CA HIS A 379 8.89 21.81 16.44
C HIS A 379 8.91 21.74 14.90
N PHE A 380 7.74 21.71 14.26
CA PHE A 380 7.57 21.65 12.82
C PHE A 380 6.66 22.78 12.33
N GLU A 381 7.08 23.49 11.28
CA GLU A 381 6.25 24.52 10.63
C GLU A 381 5.08 23.91 9.87
N MET A 382 5.24 22.67 9.38
CA MET A 382 4.19 21.93 8.71
C MET A 382 3.30 21.16 9.70
N PRO A 383 2.01 20.97 9.39
CA PRO A 383 1.14 20.10 10.16
C PRO A 383 1.67 18.67 10.21
N LEU A 384 1.71 18.10 11.41
CA LEU A 384 1.97 16.68 11.64
C LEU A 384 0.65 15.91 11.68
N ASN A 385 0.69 14.69 11.17
CA ASN A 385 -0.42 13.75 11.22
C ASN A 385 0.11 12.32 11.31
N THR A 386 -0.80 11.35 11.32
CA THR A 386 -0.48 9.91 11.44
C THR A 386 0.30 9.36 10.24
N VAL A 387 0.38 10.08 9.12
CA VAL A 387 1.14 9.72 7.93
C VAL A 387 2.61 10.14 8.07
N ASN A 388 2.86 11.38 8.50
CA ASN A 388 4.21 11.97 8.44
C ASN A 388 4.98 11.97 9.77
N VAL A 389 4.31 11.83 10.91
CA VAL A 389 4.94 12.06 12.22
C VAL A 389 6.11 11.11 12.48
N ALA A 390 5.97 9.83 12.16
CA ALA A 390 7.02 8.83 12.42
C ALA A 390 8.27 9.07 11.56
N ILE A 391 8.09 9.38 10.27
CA ILE A 391 9.22 9.62 9.38
C ILE A 391 9.93 10.94 9.71
N LEU A 392 9.19 11.98 10.04
CA LEU A 392 9.76 13.28 10.42
C LEU A 392 10.47 13.22 11.78
N ALA A 393 9.99 12.42 12.73
CA ALA A 393 10.69 12.13 13.97
C ALA A 393 12.04 11.42 13.69
N LYS A 394 12.02 10.38 12.85
CA LYS A 394 13.22 9.62 12.47
C LYS A 394 14.26 10.49 11.75
N GLU A 395 13.85 11.39 10.85
CA GLU A 395 14.75 12.33 10.16
C GLU A 395 15.42 13.32 11.14
N ARG A 396 14.80 13.58 12.30
CA ARG A 396 15.39 14.36 13.40
C ARG A 396 16.21 13.52 14.38
N GLY A 397 16.38 12.22 14.11
CA GLY A 397 17.10 11.29 14.99
C GLY A 397 16.36 10.95 16.27
N ILE A 398 15.03 11.10 16.29
CA ILE A 398 14.18 10.79 17.44
C ILE A 398 13.64 9.36 17.28
N SER A 399 13.96 8.48 18.22
CA SER A 399 13.33 7.15 18.34
C SER A 399 12.00 7.24 19.07
N ILE A 400 11.05 6.40 18.66
CA ILE A 400 9.75 6.21 19.32
C ILE A 400 9.60 4.71 19.53
N ASP A 401 9.75 4.27 20.78
CA ASP A 401 9.67 2.88 21.16
C ASP A 401 8.31 2.59 21.81
N GLU A 402 7.64 1.53 21.35
CA GLU A 402 6.34 1.09 21.86
C GLU A 402 6.48 -0.23 22.63
N THR A 403 6.03 -0.27 23.88
CA THR A 403 6.01 -1.48 24.72
C THR A 403 4.59 -1.79 25.20
N LYS A 404 4.19 -3.07 25.11
CA LYS A 404 2.89 -3.56 25.58
C LYS A 404 3.06 -4.56 26.71
N ASN A 405 2.25 -4.43 27.76
CA ASN A 405 2.16 -5.42 28.83
C ASN A 405 0.69 -5.62 29.24
N ILE A 406 0.15 -6.83 29.04
CA ILE A 406 -1.26 -7.13 29.33
C ILE A 406 -1.58 -7.10 30.84
N GLU A 407 -0.57 -7.19 31.72
CA GLU A 407 -0.76 -7.07 33.16
C GLU A 407 -1.02 -5.62 33.57
N ALA A 408 -2.24 -5.39 34.06
CA ALA A 408 -2.62 -4.16 34.73
C ALA A 408 -1.83 -3.97 36.04
N LYS A 409 -1.72 -2.72 36.49
CA LYS A 409 -1.06 -2.36 37.74
C LYS A 409 -2.03 -1.62 38.66
N ASP A 410 -2.00 -0.29 38.62
CA ASP A 410 -2.81 0.57 39.50
C ASP A 410 -4.21 0.85 38.92
N VAL A 411 -4.36 0.73 37.60
CA VAL A 411 -5.61 0.91 36.86
C VAL A 411 -5.79 -0.20 35.81
N ALA A 412 -7.03 -0.44 35.38
CA ALA A 412 -7.37 -1.50 34.43
C ALA A 412 -6.71 -1.33 33.05
N ALA A 413 -6.43 -0.08 32.64
CA ALA A 413 -5.69 0.24 31.43
C ALA A 413 -4.96 1.57 31.57
N SER A 414 -3.73 1.67 31.07
CA SER A 414 -2.99 2.93 31.05
C SER A 414 -2.08 3.07 29.83
N PHE A 415 -1.84 4.34 29.49
CA PHE A 415 -0.84 4.81 28.55
C PHE A 415 0.19 5.61 29.36
N SER A 416 1.47 5.30 29.22
CA SER A 416 2.56 6.06 29.83
C SER A 416 3.55 6.49 28.76
N ALA A 417 3.98 7.74 28.79
CA ALA A 417 4.99 8.26 27.90
C ALA A 417 6.16 8.82 28.71
N LYS A 418 7.37 8.36 28.39
CA LYS A 418 8.63 8.88 28.90
C LYS A 418 9.37 9.57 27.76
N VAL A 419 9.63 10.86 27.92
CA VAL A 419 10.36 11.69 26.96
C VAL A 419 11.70 12.06 27.55
N VAL A 420 12.77 11.64 26.88
CA VAL A 420 14.15 11.94 27.27
C VAL A 420 14.67 13.06 26.38
N THR A 421 15.12 14.13 27.02
CA THR A 421 15.81 15.24 26.35
C THR A 421 17.27 15.31 26.79
N ASP A 422 18.03 16.25 26.23
CA ASP A 422 19.38 16.57 26.71
C ASP A 422 19.43 17.26 28.09
N LYS A 423 18.31 17.73 28.64
CA LYS A 423 18.26 18.43 29.93
C LYS A 423 17.43 17.72 31.00
N VAL A 424 16.29 17.17 30.61
CA VAL A 424 15.31 16.55 31.53
C VAL A 424 14.73 15.28 30.93
N THR A 425 14.32 14.38 31.80
CA THR A 425 13.43 13.27 31.48
C THR A 425 12.09 13.55 32.13
N ARG A 426 11.01 13.41 31.36
CA ARG A 426 9.63 13.53 31.86
C ARG A 426 8.87 12.25 31.62
N THR A 427 8.13 11.79 32.62
CA THR A 427 7.19 10.67 32.51
C THR A 427 5.79 11.15 32.82
N VAL A 428 4.82 10.84 31.95
CA VAL A 428 3.41 11.16 32.17
C VAL A 428 2.57 9.93 31.88
N THR A 429 1.70 9.57 32.82
CA THR A 429 0.80 8.43 32.69
C THR A 429 -0.65 8.91 32.67
N GLY A 430 -1.44 8.38 31.74
CA GLY A 430 -2.86 8.66 31.59
C GLY A 430 -3.72 7.40 31.50
N SER A 431 -5.00 7.55 31.85
CA SER A 431 -6.02 6.51 31.75
C SER A 431 -7.37 7.12 31.33
N VAL A 432 -8.23 6.28 30.75
CA VAL A 432 -9.59 6.65 30.35
C VAL A 432 -10.58 5.93 31.27
N PHE A 433 -11.26 6.68 32.12
CA PHE A 433 -12.27 6.13 33.04
C PHE A 433 -13.68 6.24 32.47
N GLY A 434 -14.52 5.22 32.73
CA GLY A 434 -15.91 5.20 32.26
C GLY A 434 -16.07 5.34 30.74
N GLY A 435 -15.01 5.04 29.97
CA GLY A 435 -14.96 5.14 28.52
C GLY A 435 -14.91 6.55 27.93
N THR A 436 -14.93 7.61 28.75
CA THR A 436 -14.99 9.01 28.26
C THR A 436 -14.19 10.01 29.10
N GLN A 437 -13.82 9.66 30.33
CA GLN A 437 -13.11 10.57 31.22
C GLN A 437 -11.60 10.42 31.04
N LEU A 438 -11.04 11.35 30.26
CA LEU A 438 -9.60 11.45 30.01
C LEU A 438 -8.88 12.02 31.24
N ARG A 439 -7.97 11.24 31.84
CA ARG A 439 -7.23 11.65 33.04
C ARG A 439 -5.73 11.44 32.87
N ILE A 440 -4.95 12.43 33.29
CA ILE A 440 -3.56 12.24 33.69
C ILE A 440 -3.58 11.79 35.15
N ILE A 441 -2.94 10.66 35.41
CA ILE A 441 -2.91 10.02 36.72
C ILE A 441 -1.53 10.09 37.40
N GLU A 442 -0.48 10.40 36.64
CA GLU A 442 0.88 10.50 37.17
C GLU A 442 1.72 11.46 36.31
N ILE A 443 2.56 12.28 36.96
CA ILE A 443 3.66 13.03 36.32
C ILE A 443 4.92 12.85 37.16
N ASP A 444 6.01 12.37 36.57
CA ASP A 444 7.31 12.16 37.21
C ASP A 444 7.24 11.37 38.54
N GLY A 445 6.32 10.40 38.62
CA GLY A 445 6.09 9.57 39.81
C GLY A 445 5.18 10.19 40.88
N PHE A 446 4.69 11.41 40.67
CA PHE A 446 3.69 12.03 41.54
C PHE A 446 2.28 11.64 41.07
N ASN A 447 1.54 10.95 41.93
CA ASN A 447 0.14 10.60 41.69
C ASN A 447 -0.73 11.86 41.72
N ILE A 448 -1.48 12.08 40.64
CA ILE A 448 -2.41 13.19 40.49
C ILE A 448 -3.70 12.70 39.84
N GLU A 449 -4.73 13.54 39.76
CA GLU A 449 -5.90 13.24 38.93
C GLU A 449 -6.38 14.52 38.26
N VAL A 450 -6.00 14.72 37.00
CA VAL A 450 -6.29 15.94 36.25
C VAL A 450 -6.85 15.61 34.89
N THR A 451 -7.91 16.31 34.47
CA THR A 451 -8.36 16.28 33.07
C THR A 451 -7.52 17.28 32.27
N PRO A 452 -6.77 16.84 31.24
CA PRO A 452 -5.95 17.74 30.43
C PRO A 452 -6.83 18.50 29.44
N GLN A 453 -7.50 19.55 29.91
CA GLN A 453 -8.40 20.39 29.11
C GLN A 453 -8.16 21.88 29.41
N GLY A 454 -8.19 22.70 28.37
CA GLY A 454 -7.95 24.15 28.50
C GLY A 454 -6.49 24.48 28.79
N ALA A 455 -6.25 25.61 29.43
CA ALA A 455 -4.92 26.01 29.86
C ALA A 455 -4.52 25.25 31.12
N VAL A 456 -3.41 24.51 31.05
CA VAL A 456 -2.84 23.74 32.17
C VAL A 456 -1.51 24.37 32.57
N LEU A 457 -1.37 24.71 33.85
CA LEU A 457 -0.12 25.20 34.44
C LEU A 457 0.52 24.09 35.27
N VAL A 458 1.73 23.68 34.90
CA VAL A 458 2.52 22.71 35.67
C VAL A 458 3.72 23.43 36.24
N ILE A 459 3.85 23.40 37.57
CA ILE A 459 4.95 24.02 38.31
C ILE A 459 5.68 22.93 39.07
N PHE A 460 6.99 22.85 38.83
CA PHE A 460 7.90 22.06 39.65
C PHE A 460 8.55 23.02 40.65
N ASN A 461 8.32 22.80 41.94
CA ASN A 461 8.89 23.64 43.00
C ASN A 461 9.62 22.82 44.04
N ASP A 462 10.59 23.45 44.70
CA ASP A 462 11.07 22.98 45.99
C ASP A 462 9.97 23.20 47.02
N ASP A 463 9.76 22.23 47.90
CA ASP A 463 8.83 22.37 49.02
C ASP A 463 9.39 23.37 50.05
N LYS A 464 8.88 24.60 50.00
CA LYS A 464 9.24 25.72 50.87
C LYS A 464 7.97 26.45 51.32
N PRO A 465 7.92 26.95 52.58
CA PRO A 465 6.76 27.69 53.07
C PRO A 465 6.41 28.88 52.17
N GLY A 466 5.11 29.05 51.86
CA GLY A 466 4.58 30.21 51.13
C GLY A 466 4.59 30.11 49.60
N VAL A 467 5.14 29.03 49.01
CA VAL A 467 5.23 28.88 47.54
C VAL A 467 3.84 28.79 46.88
N ILE A 468 2.94 27.93 47.39
CA ILE A 468 1.59 27.77 46.82
C ILE A 468 0.83 29.10 46.85
N GLY A 469 0.85 29.80 47.99
CA GLY A 469 0.17 31.10 48.14
C GLY A 469 0.75 32.23 47.29
N SER A 470 1.99 32.07 46.79
CA SER A 470 2.62 33.04 45.87
C SER A 470 2.24 32.80 44.40
N VAL A 471 1.78 31.60 44.07
CA VAL A 471 1.37 31.21 42.71
C VAL A 471 -0.07 31.62 42.42
N GLY A 472 -0.95 31.60 43.42
CA GLY A 472 -2.35 32.02 43.31
C GLY A 472 -3.31 31.14 44.09
#